data_AF-A0A232ET93-F1
#
_entry.id   AF-A0A232ET93-F1
#
_cell.length_a   1.000
_cell.length_b   1.000
_cell.length_c   1.000
_cell.angle_alpha   90.00
_cell.angle_beta   90.00
_cell.angle_gamma   90.00
#
_symmetry.space_group_name_H-M   'P 1'
#
loop_
_entity.id
_entity.type
_entity.pdbx_description
1 polymer ?
#
loop_
_entity_poly.entity_id
_entity_poly.type
_entity_poly.pdbx_seq_one_letter_code
_entity_poly.pdbx_strand_id
1 'polypeptide(L)'
;MPSSKHALPHARTMEATSEEIDVESLDEDEEMPPLRLSSSSSSSSDENSDFPASTSPIVSVDRDVVGEESLATLKISLLDEPLPQHKIETMAGTRVLTRKQYRAFEKIIPMKRGRFSINEDVRLSKNWRNFCTVHNWSPKNISPFLRMRSENGTYLIPALEERRKFVQFLAKDMKNRSLYSVYSRFRKMHNQPENSGQYTKREDDTILRNLSLGTSACSTLAKQLKRDKLSIRHRMKVLQAKMSNSANLL
;
A
#
# COMPACT_ATOMS: atom_id res chain seq x y z
N MET A 1 77.13 35.64 16.26
CA MET A 1 75.70 35.36 16.49
C MET A 1 74.86 36.37 15.72
N PRO A 2 73.72 35.95 15.16
CA PRO A 2 73.07 36.57 14.00
C PRO A 2 71.82 37.38 14.39
N SER A 3 71.32 38.22 13.47
CA SER A 3 69.91 38.62 13.49
C SER A 3 69.29 38.60 12.10
N SER A 4 68.06 38.11 12.11
CA SER A 4 67.38 37.34 11.08
C SER A 4 66.60 38.24 10.11
N LYS A 5 66.68 37.91 8.83
CA LYS A 5 65.76 38.42 7.79
C LYS A 5 64.50 37.55 7.80
N HIS A 6 63.35 38.12 8.12
CA HIS A 6 62.07 37.45 7.93
C HIS A 6 61.59 37.65 6.48
N ALA A 7 61.56 36.55 5.73
CA ALA A 7 60.84 36.42 4.47
C ALA A 7 59.43 35.86 4.74
N LEU A 8 58.42 36.46 4.10
CA LEU A 8 57.03 35.99 4.08
C LEU A 8 56.88 34.76 3.17
N PRO A 9 56.12 33.72 3.55
CA PRO A 9 55.82 32.61 2.67
C PRO A 9 54.58 32.85 1.79
N HIS A 10 54.69 32.35 0.57
CA HIS A 10 53.71 32.35 -0.51
C HIS A 10 52.36 31.68 -0.16
N ALA A 11 51.28 32.26 -0.69
CA ALA A 11 49.93 31.72 -0.65
C ALA A 11 49.83 30.39 -1.41
N ARG A 12 49.26 29.38 -0.73
CA ARG A 12 49.00 28.04 -1.24
C ARG A 12 47.61 28.01 -1.90
N THR A 13 47.59 27.79 -3.21
CA THR A 13 46.40 27.45 -3.99
C THR A 13 45.80 26.14 -3.48
N MET A 14 44.49 26.12 -3.23
CA MET A 14 43.74 24.89 -2.96
C MET A 14 43.15 24.37 -4.26
N GLU A 15 43.62 23.22 -4.71
CA GLU A 15 42.94 22.38 -5.70
C GLU A 15 41.76 21.67 -5.03
N ALA A 16 40.58 21.81 -5.61
CA ALA A 16 39.39 21.07 -5.21
C ALA A 16 39.43 19.70 -5.90
N THR A 17 39.69 18.64 -5.13
CA THR A 17 39.49 17.26 -5.58
C THR A 17 38.02 16.90 -5.44
N SER A 18 37.37 16.63 -6.57
CA SER A 18 36.05 15.98 -6.64
C SER A 18 36.18 14.56 -6.11
N GLU A 19 35.73 14.32 -4.88
CA GLU A 19 35.56 12.96 -4.37
C GLU A 19 34.38 12.30 -5.10
N GLU A 20 34.70 11.36 -6.00
CA GLU A 20 33.75 10.37 -6.47
C GLU A 20 33.33 9.49 -5.28
N ILE A 21 32.03 9.46 -5.00
CA ILE A 21 31.46 8.61 -3.96
C ILE A 21 31.47 7.19 -4.50
N ASP A 22 32.43 6.40 -4.02
CA ASP A 22 32.49 4.96 -4.20
C ASP A 22 31.29 4.29 -3.50
N VAL A 23 30.48 3.57 -4.27
CA VAL A 23 29.21 2.97 -3.82
C VAL A 23 29.36 1.46 -3.58
N GLU A 24 30.58 0.91 -3.61
CA GLU A 24 30.85 -0.50 -3.34
C GLU A 24 31.56 -0.72 -2.01
N SER A 25 30.80 -0.68 -0.92
CA SER A 25 30.98 -1.53 0.27
C SER A 25 30.03 -1.04 1.36
N LEU A 26 29.72 -1.92 2.31
CA LEU A 26 28.79 -1.76 3.44
C LEU A 26 27.43 -2.44 3.25
N ASP A 27 27.49 -3.74 3.54
CA ASP A 27 26.55 -4.59 4.27
C ASP A 27 25.09 -4.63 3.79
N GLU A 28 24.80 -5.76 3.15
CA GLU A 28 23.51 -6.20 2.66
C GLU A 28 22.51 -6.50 3.80
N ASP A 29 21.26 -6.10 3.57
CA ASP A 29 20.05 -6.87 3.89
C ASP A 29 19.46 -6.95 5.31
N GLU A 30 19.46 -5.87 6.10
CA GLU A 30 18.43 -5.73 7.15
C GLU A 30 17.18 -4.98 6.65
N GLU A 31 16.16 -5.76 6.27
CA GLU A 31 14.79 -5.28 6.09
C GLU A 31 14.32 -4.65 7.40
N MET A 32 13.98 -3.35 7.36
CA MET A 32 13.50 -2.63 8.55
C MET A 32 12.22 -3.31 9.08
N PRO A 33 12.19 -3.77 10.34
CA PRO A 33 10.99 -4.38 10.89
C PRO A 33 9.85 -3.36 10.95
N PRO A 34 8.59 -3.75 10.70
CA PRO A 34 7.46 -2.86 10.80
C PRO A 34 7.32 -2.38 12.25
N LEU A 35 7.49 -1.08 12.49
CA LEU A 35 7.27 -0.49 13.82
C LEU A 35 5.81 -0.66 14.23
N ARG A 36 5.59 -1.20 15.43
CA ARG A 36 4.28 -1.42 16.02
C ARG A 36 3.47 -0.12 16.07
N LEU A 37 2.23 -0.20 15.58
CA LEU A 37 1.25 0.87 15.65
C LEU A 37 0.80 1.03 17.11
N SER A 38 1.18 2.14 17.74
CA SER A 38 0.54 2.61 18.95
C SER A 38 -0.85 3.15 18.59
N SER A 39 -1.86 2.55 19.21
CA SER A 39 -3.26 2.93 19.09
C SER A 39 -3.50 4.21 19.90
N SER A 40 -3.43 5.37 19.27
CA SER A 40 -4.03 6.59 19.82
C SER A 40 -5.42 6.77 19.22
N SER A 41 -6.41 6.57 20.09
CA SER A 41 -7.80 6.95 19.91
C SER A 41 -7.90 8.47 20.04
N SER A 42 -8.26 9.16 18.95
CA SER A 42 -8.73 10.54 19.00
C SER A 42 -10.13 10.63 18.42
N SER A 43 -11.05 10.94 19.31
CA SER A 43 -12.41 11.42 19.08
C SER A 43 -12.35 12.84 18.53
N SER A 44 -13.12 13.14 17.47
CA SER A 44 -13.58 14.50 17.22
C SER A 44 -14.84 14.48 16.34
N SER A 45 -15.82 15.24 16.81
CA SER A 45 -17.16 15.45 16.30
C SER A 45 -17.20 16.46 15.14
N ASP A 46 -18.33 16.41 14.42
CA ASP A 46 -19.08 17.46 13.72
C ASP A 46 -18.45 18.23 12.54
N GLU A 47 -19.15 18.21 11.40
CA GLU A 47 -19.91 19.35 10.85
C GLU A 47 -20.24 19.11 9.37
N ASN A 48 -21.48 19.45 9.01
CA ASN A 48 -22.05 19.40 7.66
C ASN A 48 -21.25 20.22 6.64
N SER A 49 -21.15 19.71 5.41
CA SER A 49 -20.95 20.57 4.23
C SER A 49 -21.67 20.01 3.00
N ASP A 50 -22.77 20.68 2.66
CA ASP A 50 -23.45 20.60 1.38
C ASP A 50 -22.53 21.09 0.26
N PHE A 51 -22.32 20.28 -0.78
CA PHE A 51 -21.83 20.75 -2.08
C PHE A 51 -22.56 20.06 -3.25
N PRO A 52 -22.83 20.79 -4.34
CA PRO A 52 -23.84 20.44 -5.33
C PRO A 52 -23.36 19.38 -6.33
N ALA A 53 -24.33 18.58 -6.78
CA ALA A 53 -24.15 17.57 -7.80
C ALA A 53 -23.78 18.19 -9.15
N SER A 54 -22.53 18.02 -9.56
CA SER A 54 -22.10 18.24 -10.95
C SER A 54 -22.28 16.94 -11.73
N THR A 55 -23.35 16.87 -12.51
CA THR A 55 -23.67 15.80 -13.45
C THR A 55 -22.82 15.93 -14.71
N SER A 56 -21.82 15.05 -14.85
CA SER A 56 -21.18 14.79 -16.14
C SER A 56 -21.74 13.48 -16.73
N PRO A 57 -21.98 13.40 -18.05
CA PRO A 57 -22.68 12.28 -18.65
C PRO A 57 -21.81 11.02 -18.63
N ILE A 58 -22.34 9.96 -18.03
CA ILE A 58 -21.76 8.61 -18.03
C ILE A 58 -22.00 8.00 -19.41
N VAL A 59 -20.98 8.01 -20.26
CA VAL A 59 -20.95 7.16 -21.45
C VAL A 59 -20.54 5.76 -20.98
N SER A 60 -21.56 4.90 -20.81
CA SER A 60 -21.38 3.48 -20.49
C SER A 60 -20.92 2.74 -21.75
N VAL A 61 -19.63 2.43 -21.82
CA VAL A 61 -19.13 1.38 -22.72
C VAL A 61 -18.92 0.15 -21.86
N ASP A 62 -19.93 -0.71 -21.79
CA ASP A 62 -19.82 -2.04 -21.19
C ASP A 62 -18.94 -2.89 -22.11
N ARG A 63 -17.65 -2.97 -21.78
CA ARG A 63 -16.72 -3.94 -22.35
C ARG A 63 -16.28 -4.87 -21.22
N ASP A 64 -17.08 -5.90 -21.00
CA ASP A 64 -16.78 -6.97 -20.05
C ASP A 64 -15.94 -8.07 -20.70
N VAL A 65 -15.15 -8.72 -19.86
CA VAL A 65 -14.16 -9.79 -20.12
C VAL A 65 -12.80 -9.29 -20.60
N VAL A 66 -11.95 -8.97 -19.63
CA VAL A 66 -10.52 -8.83 -19.83
C VAL A 66 -9.82 -9.79 -18.86
N GLY A 67 -9.44 -10.96 -19.38
CA GLY A 67 -8.76 -12.04 -18.66
C GLY A 67 -7.29 -11.75 -18.35
N GLU A 68 -6.65 -12.65 -17.60
CA GLU A 68 -5.24 -12.56 -17.19
C GLU A 68 -4.26 -12.31 -18.37
N GLU A 69 -4.59 -12.82 -19.56
CA GLU A 69 -3.84 -12.61 -20.81
C GLU A 69 -3.67 -11.13 -21.19
N SER A 70 -4.63 -10.27 -20.81
CA SER A 70 -4.53 -8.85 -21.09
C SER A 70 -3.60 -8.10 -20.13
N LEU A 71 -3.35 -8.61 -18.92
CA LEU A 71 -2.36 -7.99 -18.02
C LEU A 71 -0.94 -8.34 -18.43
N ALA A 72 -0.74 -9.53 -19.00
CA ALA A 72 0.56 -9.97 -19.47
C ALA A 72 1.12 -9.06 -20.58
N THR A 73 0.23 -8.50 -21.40
CA THR A 73 0.56 -7.62 -22.53
C THR A 73 0.36 -6.14 -22.24
N LEU A 74 -0.10 -5.79 -21.04
CA LEU A 74 -0.41 -4.42 -20.66
C LEU A 74 0.86 -3.55 -20.62
N LYS A 75 0.85 -2.46 -21.38
CA LYS A 75 1.86 -1.40 -21.32
C LYS A 75 1.28 -0.17 -20.63
N ILE A 76 1.94 0.24 -19.56
CA ILE A 76 1.50 1.32 -18.68
C ILE A 76 2.21 2.61 -19.09
N SER A 77 1.39 3.65 -19.23
CA SER A 77 1.78 4.96 -19.71
C SER A 77 1.56 5.93 -18.59
N LEU A 78 2.65 6.49 -18.07
CA LEU A 78 2.57 7.56 -17.09
C LEU A 78 2.20 8.86 -17.80
N LEU A 79 1.24 9.60 -17.24
CA LEU A 79 0.86 10.91 -17.79
C LEU A 79 1.93 11.96 -17.56
N ASP A 80 2.65 11.85 -16.44
CA ASP A 80 3.71 12.76 -16.02
C ASP A 80 4.92 11.95 -15.56
N GLU A 81 6.08 12.59 -15.56
CA GLU A 81 7.30 12.00 -15.01
C GLU A 81 7.09 11.63 -13.53
N PRO A 82 7.40 10.38 -13.11
CA PRO A 82 7.24 9.99 -11.72
C PRO A 82 8.13 10.82 -10.80
N LEU A 83 7.61 11.07 -9.59
CA LEU A 83 8.30 11.89 -8.61
C LEU A 83 9.68 11.28 -8.25
N PRO A 84 10.73 12.08 -8.03
CA PRO A 84 12.09 11.58 -7.79
C PRO A 84 12.19 10.53 -6.67
N GLN A 85 11.47 10.73 -5.57
CA GLN A 85 11.42 9.80 -4.45
C GLN A 85 10.74 8.46 -4.79
N HIS A 86 9.81 8.44 -5.73
CA HIS A 86 9.18 7.21 -6.24
C HIS A 86 10.06 6.46 -7.25
N LYS A 87 11.21 7.01 -7.63
CA LYS A 87 12.24 6.31 -8.39
C LYS A 87 13.25 5.57 -7.51
N ILE A 88 13.31 5.89 -6.21
CA ILE A 88 14.20 5.24 -5.23
C ILE A 88 13.76 3.80 -4.97
N GLU A 89 12.44 3.57 -4.92
CA GLU A 89 11.87 2.24 -4.76
C GLU A 89 12.09 1.41 -6.03
N THR A 90 12.93 0.39 -5.90
CA THR A 90 13.23 -0.53 -7.00
C THR A 90 12.11 -1.55 -7.20
N MET A 91 11.39 -1.89 -6.13
CA MET A 91 10.30 -2.85 -6.14
C MET A 91 8.96 -2.16 -6.38
N ALA A 92 8.07 -2.82 -7.14
CA ALA A 92 6.74 -2.33 -7.48
C ALA A 92 5.74 -2.42 -6.31
N GLY A 93 6.08 -1.81 -5.16
CA GLY A 93 5.27 -1.82 -3.95
C GLY A 93 5.06 -3.18 -3.30
N THR A 94 5.84 -4.20 -3.67
CA THR A 94 5.76 -5.56 -3.11
C THR A 94 6.58 -5.75 -1.84
N ARG A 95 7.65 -4.98 -1.68
CA ARG A 95 8.54 -5.00 -0.51
C ARG A 95 8.62 -3.61 0.11
N VAL A 96 8.87 -3.56 1.42
CA VAL A 96 9.15 -2.29 2.10
C VAL A 96 10.52 -1.75 1.65
N LEU A 97 10.74 -0.46 1.88
CA LEU A 97 12.04 0.16 1.59
C LEU A 97 13.13 -0.43 2.47
N THR A 98 14.31 -0.63 1.90
CA THR A 98 15.53 -0.87 2.69
C THR A 98 15.91 0.37 3.48
N ARG A 99 16.79 0.24 4.48
CA ARG A 99 17.27 1.38 5.27
C ARG A 99 17.96 2.45 4.41
N LYS A 100 18.70 2.04 3.38
CA LYS A 100 19.34 2.93 2.41
C LYS A 100 18.31 3.69 1.57
N GLN A 101 17.32 2.98 1.02
CA GLN A 101 16.22 3.59 0.25
C GLN A 101 15.40 4.55 1.12
N TYR A 102 15.11 4.16 2.35
CA TYR A 102 14.39 4.98 3.32
C TYR A 102 15.11 6.30 3.59
N ARG A 103 16.42 6.25 3.91
CA ARG A 103 17.24 7.44 4.12
C ARG A 103 17.31 8.32 2.88
N ALA A 104 17.43 7.71 1.69
CA ALA A 104 17.42 8.46 0.43
C ALA A 104 16.06 9.16 0.19
N PHE A 105 14.94 8.51 0.52
CA PHE A 105 13.62 9.10 0.42
C PHE A 105 13.48 10.31 1.36
N GLU A 106 13.87 10.15 2.63
CA GLU A 106 13.77 11.22 3.64
C GLU A 106 14.65 12.44 3.35
N LYS A 107 15.76 12.27 2.62
CA LYS A 107 16.57 13.40 2.13
C LYS A 107 15.80 14.31 1.18
N ILE A 108 14.79 13.79 0.48
CA ILE A 108 13.95 14.57 -0.45
C ILE A 108 12.76 15.15 0.30
N ILE A 109 12.03 14.31 1.04
CA ILE A 109 10.84 14.71 1.79
C ILE A 109 10.60 13.77 2.98
N PRO A 110 10.16 14.28 4.15
CA PRO A 110 9.81 13.42 5.28
C PRO A 110 8.71 12.42 4.91
N MET A 111 8.98 11.12 5.12
CA MET A 111 8.02 10.09 4.75
C MET A 111 6.92 9.94 5.82
N LYS A 112 5.66 10.03 5.38
CA LYS A 112 4.48 9.84 6.22
C LYS A 112 4.20 8.36 6.43
N ARG A 113 4.18 7.96 7.71
CA ARG A 113 3.86 6.59 8.16
C ARG A 113 2.44 6.52 8.72
N GLY A 114 1.93 5.31 8.90
CA GLY A 114 0.62 5.08 9.53
C GLY A 114 -0.58 5.25 8.60
N ARG A 115 -1.75 5.51 9.19
CA ARG A 115 -3.06 5.50 8.51
C ARG A 115 -3.12 6.50 7.35
N PHE A 116 -3.82 6.12 6.29
CA PHE A 116 -4.18 7.02 5.20
C PHE A 116 -5.34 7.91 5.65
N SER A 117 -5.28 9.19 5.32
CA SER A 117 -6.41 10.10 5.53
C SER A 117 -7.45 9.91 4.42
N ILE A 118 -8.66 10.41 4.69
CA ILE A 118 -9.77 10.40 3.71
C ILE A 118 -9.34 11.08 2.41
N ASN A 119 -8.61 12.20 2.49
CA ASN A 119 -8.09 12.89 1.30
C ASN A 119 -7.09 12.05 0.50
N GLU A 120 -6.25 11.25 1.16
CA GLU A 120 -5.33 10.33 0.48
C GLU A 120 -6.10 9.21 -0.23
N ASP A 121 -7.14 8.67 0.40
CA ASP A 121 -8.00 7.65 -0.20
C ASP A 121 -8.78 8.20 -1.41
N VAL A 122 -9.35 9.40 -1.31
CA VAL A 122 -10.03 10.07 -2.43
C VAL A 122 -9.10 10.26 -3.62
N ARG A 123 -7.84 10.66 -3.37
CA ARG A 123 -6.81 10.75 -4.42
C ARG A 123 -6.48 9.39 -5.02
N LEU A 124 -6.32 8.35 -4.19
CA LEU A 124 -6.03 7.00 -4.68
C LEU A 124 -7.14 6.48 -5.60
N SER A 125 -8.40 6.68 -5.21
CA SER A 125 -9.56 6.33 -6.04
C SER A 125 -9.62 7.15 -7.33
N LYS A 126 -9.27 8.45 -7.28
CA LYS A 126 -9.18 9.29 -8.49
C LYS A 126 -8.08 8.78 -9.43
N ASN A 127 -6.91 8.44 -8.90
CA ASN A 127 -5.79 7.94 -9.69
C ASN A 127 -6.12 6.59 -10.34
N TRP A 128 -6.84 5.70 -9.65
CA TRP A 128 -7.36 4.46 -10.24
C TRP A 128 -8.32 4.73 -11.40
N ARG A 129 -9.29 5.64 -11.23
CA ARG A 129 -10.21 6.00 -12.34
C ARG A 129 -9.45 6.57 -13.54
N ASN A 130 -8.47 7.43 -13.29
CA ASN A 130 -7.63 7.99 -14.36
C ASN A 130 -6.83 6.89 -15.06
N PHE A 131 -6.26 5.94 -14.32
CA PHE A 131 -5.57 4.78 -14.89
C PHE A 131 -6.50 4.00 -15.82
N CYS A 132 -7.72 3.74 -15.36
CA CYS A 132 -8.75 3.08 -16.15
C CYS A 132 -9.06 3.83 -17.45
N THR A 133 -9.21 5.16 -17.40
CA THR A 133 -9.43 5.97 -18.60
C THR A 133 -8.25 5.90 -19.57
N VAL A 134 -7.01 6.05 -19.08
CA VAL A 134 -5.81 6.05 -19.93
C VAL A 134 -5.56 4.70 -20.59
N HIS A 135 -5.88 3.61 -19.89
CA HIS A 135 -5.62 2.24 -20.36
C HIS A 135 -6.86 1.55 -20.93
N ASN A 136 -7.94 2.28 -21.17
CA ASN A 136 -9.22 1.76 -21.65
C ASN A 136 -9.67 0.52 -20.85
N TRP A 137 -9.53 0.60 -19.53
CA TRP A 137 -9.81 -0.47 -18.59
C TRP A 137 -11.10 -0.18 -17.84
N SER A 138 -11.92 -1.19 -17.57
CA SER A 138 -13.14 -1.02 -16.80
C SER A 138 -12.83 -0.76 -15.32
N PRO A 139 -13.31 0.35 -14.71
CA PRO A 139 -13.09 0.63 -13.28
C PRO A 139 -13.63 -0.43 -12.32
N LYS A 140 -14.62 -1.22 -12.79
CA LYS A 140 -15.23 -2.32 -12.03
C LYS A 140 -14.32 -3.56 -12.01
N ASN A 141 -13.49 -3.76 -13.04
CA ASN A 141 -12.58 -4.90 -13.14
C ASN A 141 -11.25 -4.65 -12.43
N ILE A 142 -11.30 -4.38 -11.13
CA ILE A 142 -10.11 -4.06 -10.33
C ILE A 142 -9.34 -5.31 -9.87
N SER A 143 -10.05 -6.43 -9.72
CA SER A 143 -9.55 -7.69 -9.14
C SER A 143 -8.17 -8.12 -9.66
N PRO A 144 -7.84 -8.00 -10.97
CA PRO A 144 -6.54 -8.43 -11.46
C PRO A 144 -5.36 -7.60 -10.95
N PHE A 145 -5.60 -6.35 -10.54
CA PHE A 145 -4.58 -5.46 -9.97
C PHE A 145 -4.46 -5.56 -8.45
N LEU A 146 -5.32 -6.35 -7.79
CA LEU A 146 -5.26 -6.57 -6.34
C LEU A 146 -4.23 -7.64 -5.95
N ARG A 147 -3.79 -8.44 -6.92
CA ARG A 147 -2.79 -9.49 -6.77
C ARG A 147 -1.65 -9.19 -7.74
N MET A 148 -0.40 -9.23 -7.25
CA MET A 148 0.76 -9.10 -8.13
C MET A 148 1.11 -10.43 -8.82
N ARG A 149 0.69 -11.56 -8.22
CA ARG A 149 1.00 -12.91 -8.66
C ARG A 149 -0.28 -13.74 -8.81
N SER A 150 -0.25 -14.66 -9.78
CA SER A 150 -1.21 -15.74 -9.97
C SER A 150 -1.09 -16.79 -8.85
N GLU A 151 -1.99 -17.76 -8.86
CA GLU A 151 -2.00 -18.87 -7.88
C GLU A 151 -0.78 -19.79 -8.03
N ASN A 152 -0.28 -19.87 -9.26
CA ASN A 152 0.92 -20.57 -9.70
C ASN A 152 2.21 -19.75 -9.45
N GLY A 153 2.11 -18.58 -8.82
CA GLY A 153 3.24 -17.79 -8.37
C GLY A 153 3.90 -16.90 -9.44
N THR A 154 3.45 -16.98 -10.70
CA THR A 154 3.90 -16.11 -11.77
C THR A 154 3.32 -14.70 -11.61
N TYR A 155 4.03 -13.67 -12.08
CA TYR A 155 3.51 -12.31 -12.01
C TYR A 155 2.46 -12.06 -13.10
N LEU A 156 1.31 -11.48 -12.73
CA LEU A 156 0.23 -11.17 -13.67
C LEU A 156 0.61 -10.09 -14.68
N ILE A 157 1.42 -9.11 -14.24
CA ILE A 157 2.15 -8.18 -15.09
C ILE A 157 3.62 -8.63 -15.04
N PRO A 158 4.13 -9.35 -16.05
CA PRO A 158 5.44 -9.99 -16.00
C PRO A 158 6.60 -9.02 -15.83
N ALA A 159 6.57 -7.90 -16.55
CA ALA A 159 7.63 -6.89 -16.54
C ALA A 159 7.64 -6.11 -15.22
N LEU A 160 8.79 -6.08 -14.55
CA LEU A 160 8.96 -5.32 -13.30
C LEU A 160 8.74 -3.82 -13.51
N GLU A 161 9.20 -3.29 -14.64
CA GLU A 161 9.05 -1.88 -14.98
C GLU A 161 7.58 -1.49 -15.09
N GLU A 162 6.77 -2.31 -15.77
CA GLU A 162 5.33 -2.08 -15.90
C GLU A 162 4.64 -2.15 -14.54
N ARG A 163 4.99 -3.12 -13.68
CA ARG A 163 4.49 -3.14 -12.30
C ARG A 163 4.87 -1.87 -11.53
N ARG A 164 6.09 -1.36 -11.71
CA ARG A 164 6.54 -0.14 -11.04
C ARG A 164 5.77 1.07 -11.55
N LYS A 165 5.59 1.20 -12.87
CA LYS A 165 4.79 2.25 -13.50
C LYS A 165 3.35 2.21 -12.99
N PHE A 166 2.74 1.03 -12.85
CA PHE A 166 1.41 0.90 -12.26
C PHE A 166 1.31 1.59 -10.89
N VAL A 167 2.22 1.23 -9.98
CA VAL A 167 2.18 1.77 -8.62
C VAL A 167 2.57 3.25 -8.58
N GLN A 168 3.48 3.69 -9.45
CA GLN A 168 3.82 5.11 -9.63
C GLN A 168 2.61 5.91 -10.13
N PHE A 169 1.83 5.36 -11.06
CA PHE A 169 0.58 5.96 -11.54
C PHE A 169 -0.41 6.13 -10.38
N LEU A 170 -0.59 5.10 -9.55
CA LEU A 170 -1.45 5.18 -8.36
C LEU A 170 -0.93 6.21 -7.34
N ALA A 171 0.38 6.34 -7.19
CA ALA A 171 1.02 7.23 -6.23
C ALA A 171 1.12 8.70 -6.71
N LYS A 172 0.54 9.04 -7.86
CA LYS A 172 0.48 10.41 -8.37
C LYS A 172 -0.02 11.37 -7.30
N ASP A 173 0.72 12.46 -7.09
CA ASP A 173 0.48 13.49 -6.07
C ASP A 173 0.54 13.03 -4.60
N MET A 174 1.14 11.86 -4.33
CA MET A 174 1.39 11.33 -2.97
C MET A 174 2.86 11.40 -2.60
N LYS A 175 3.38 12.63 -2.51
CA LYS A 175 4.81 12.91 -2.41
C LYS A 175 5.51 12.27 -1.20
N ASN A 176 4.81 12.15 -0.08
CA ASN A 176 5.35 11.67 1.19
C ASN A 176 4.96 10.22 1.52
N ARG A 177 4.44 9.44 0.56
CA ARG A 177 4.11 8.02 0.74
C ARG A 177 4.98 7.16 -0.16
N SER A 178 5.43 6.01 0.36
CA SER A 178 6.11 5.01 -0.45
C SER A 178 5.14 4.28 -1.38
N LEU A 179 5.64 3.80 -2.53
CA LEU A 179 4.92 2.93 -3.46
C LEU A 179 4.39 1.69 -2.74
N TYR A 180 5.17 1.08 -1.84
CA TYR A 180 4.69 -0.01 -0.99
C TYR A 180 3.44 0.37 -0.20
N SER A 181 3.48 1.50 0.50
CA SER A 181 2.36 1.92 1.34
C SER A 181 1.11 2.24 0.51
N VAL A 182 1.29 2.88 -0.65
CA VAL A 182 0.21 3.20 -1.61
C VAL A 182 -0.43 1.92 -2.14
N TYR A 183 0.37 0.97 -2.64
CA TYR A 183 -0.18 -0.28 -3.17
C TYR A 183 -0.86 -1.12 -2.09
N SER A 184 -0.27 -1.18 -0.89
CA SER A 184 -0.89 -1.85 0.26
C SER A 184 -2.23 -1.23 0.64
N ARG A 185 -2.34 0.11 0.61
CA ARG A 185 -3.61 0.80 0.84
C ARG A 185 -4.62 0.53 -0.27
N PHE A 186 -4.21 0.62 -1.53
CA PHE A 186 -5.05 0.34 -2.69
C PHE A 186 -5.71 -1.03 -2.57
N ARG A 187 -4.91 -2.08 -2.31
CA ARG A 187 -5.42 -3.43 -2.06
C ARG A 187 -6.42 -3.47 -0.91
N LYS A 188 -6.09 -2.81 0.20
CA LYS A 188 -6.99 -2.76 1.38
C LYS A 188 -8.27 -1.99 1.13
N MET A 189 -8.32 -1.02 0.23
CA MET A 189 -9.56 -0.29 -0.08
C MET A 189 -10.51 -1.15 -0.91
N HIS A 190 -9.98 -1.97 -1.81
CA HIS A 190 -10.76 -2.72 -2.79
C HIS A 190 -10.94 -4.20 -2.45
N ASN A 191 -10.24 -4.69 -1.43
CA ASN A 191 -10.38 -6.05 -0.89
C ASN A 191 -11.03 -6.05 0.51
N GLN A 192 -11.78 -4.99 0.87
CA GLN A 192 -12.53 -5.01 2.12
C GLN A 192 -13.69 -5.98 2.01
N PRO A 193 -13.94 -6.80 3.04
CA PRO A 193 -15.17 -7.56 3.10
C PRO A 193 -16.37 -6.61 3.07
N GLU A 194 -17.44 -7.01 2.38
CA GLU A 194 -18.70 -6.26 2.36
C GLU A 194 -19.19 -5.99 3.80
N ASN A 195 -18.98 -6.97 4.69
CA ASN A 195 -19.35 -6.88 6.09
C ASN A 195 -18.11 -6.66 6.97
N SER A 196 -17.92 -5.43 7.46
CA SER A 196 -16.81 -5.06 8.37
C SER A 196 -17.27 -4.56 9.74
N GLY A 197 -18.59 -4.54 9.99
CA GLY A 197 -19.20 -4.05 11.23
C GLY A 197 -19.41 -5.11 12.33
N GLN A 198 -20.28 -4.79 13.29
CA GLN A 198 -20.64 -5.73 14.37
C GLN A 198 -21.27 -7.01 13.83
N TYR A 199 -21.03 -8.14 14.50
CA TYR A 199 -21.69 -9.41 14.17
C TYR A 199 -23.14 -9.37 14.63
N THR A 200 -24.05 -9.68 13.70
CA THR A 200 -25.46 -9.88 14.00
C THR A 200 -25.68 -11.24 14.66
N LYS A 201 -26.80 -11.40 15.37
CA LYS A 201 -27.18 -12.68 15.98
C LYS A 201 -27.22 -13.82 14.95
N ARG A 202 -27.73 -13.55 13.74
CA ARG A 202 -27.79 -14.54 12.65
C ARG A 202 -26.41 -15.02 12.20
N GLU A 203 -25.44 -14.10 12.13
CA GLU A 203 -24.06 -14.45 11.81
C GLU A 203 -23.43 -15.27 12.92
N ASP A 204 -23.66 -14.90 14.19
CA ASP A 204 -23.20 -15.68 15.34
C ASP A 204 -23.78 -17.10 15.35
N ASP A 205 -25.08 -17.26 15.09
CA ASP A 205 -25.74 -18.58 15.01
C ASP A 205 -25.11 -19.44 13.90
N THR A 206 -24.81 -18.83 12.75
CA THR A 206 -24.17 -19.52 11.63
C THR A 206 -22.74 -19.94 11.99
N ILE A 207 -22.00 -19.10 12.70
CA ILE A 207 -20.66 -19.41 13.19
C ILE A 207 -20.70 -20.54 14.22
N LEU A 208 -21.67 -20.51 15.14
CA LEU A 208 -21.86 -21.52 16.19
C LEU A 208 -22.19 -22.90 15.61
N ARG A 209 -23.04 -22.98 14.57
CA ARG A 209 -23.35 -24.26 13.91
C ARG A 209 -22.13 -24.91 13.26
N ASN A 210 -21.13 -24.11 12.87
CA ASN A 210 -19.93 -24.55 12.17
C ASN A 210 -18.69 -24.60 13.08
N LEU A 211 -18.86 -24.46 14.40
CA LEU A 211 -17.77 -24.39 15.37
C LEU A 211 -16.94 -25.69 15.43
N SER A 212 -17.60 -26.84 15.23
CA SER A 212 -17.01 -28.17 15.25
C SER A 212 -16.03 -28.44 14.10
N LEU A 213 -16.15 -27.68 13.02
CA LEU A 213 -15.29 -27.79 11.83
C LEU A 213 -13.97 -27.01 11.98
N GLY A 214 -13.78 -26.25 13.06
CA GLY A 214 -12.50 -25.63 13.40
C GLY A 214 -11.95 -24.66 12.34
N THR A 215 -10.68 -24.81 11.97
CA THR A 215 -9.96 -23.88 11.06
C THR A 215 -10.41 -23.96 9.60
N SER A 216 -10.93 -25.10 9.15
CA SER A 216 -11.45 -25.25 7.78
C SER A 216 -12.75 -24.46 7.59
N ALA A 217 -13.57 -24.36 8.64
CA ALA A 217 -14.81 -23.58 8.67
C ALA A 217 -14.58 -22.10 8.37
N CYS A 218 -13.47 -21.53 8.85
CA CYS A 218 -13.20 -20.08 8.74
C CYS A 218 -13.15 -19.61 7.27
N SER A 219 -12.59 -20.40 6.36
CA SER A 219 -12.51 -20.03 4.94
C SER A 219 -13.90 -20.07 4.28
N THR A 220 -14.70 -21.09 4.59
CA THR A 220 -16.06 -21.25 4.06
C THR A 220 -16.99 -20.17 4.62
N LEU A 221 -16.94 -19.92 5.92
CA LEU A 221 -17.71 -18.88 6.60
C LEU A 221 -17.33 -17.48 6.11
N ALA A 222 -16.05 -17.21 5.82
CA ALA A 222 -15.62 -15.93 5.25
C ALA A 222 -16.30 -15.62 3.93
N LYS A 223 -16.39 -16.64 3.05
CA LYS A 223 -17.12 -16.52 1.78
C LYS A 223 -18.63 -16.37 2.00
N GLN A 224 -19.21 -17.20 2.87
CA GLN A 224 -20.66 -17.22 3.11
C GLN A 224 -21.16 -15.93 3.78
N LEU A 225 -20.48 -15.46 4.82
CA LEU A 225 -20.83 -14.26 5.57
C LEU A 225 -20.27 -12.98 4.93
N LYS A 226 -19.48 -13.12 3.86
CA LYS A 226 -18.77 -12.03 3.18
C LYS A 226 -17.97 -11.16 4.15
N ARG A 227 -17.30 -11.82 5.10
CA ARG A 227 -16.48 -11.21 6.16
C ARG A 227 -15.02 -11.61 6.05
N ASP A 228 -14.16 -10.81 6.66
CA ASP A 228 -12.75 -11.15 6.77
C ASP A 228 -12.55 -12.46 7.59
N LYS A 229 -11.67 -13.32 7.09
CA LYS A 229 -11.38 -14.63 7.68
C LYS A 229 -10.80 -14.52 9.10
N LEU A 230 -9.94 -13.53 9.34
CA LEU A 230 -9.37 -13.32 10.68
C LEU A 230 -10.45 -12.82 11.65
N SER A 231 -11.30 -11.90 11.20
CA SER A 231 -12.45 -11.42 11.97
C SER A 231 -13.34 -12.59 12.43
N ILE A 232 -13.68 -13.52 11.53
CA ILE A 232 -14.48 -14.72 11.89
C ILE A 232 -13.73 -15.59 12.88
N ARG A 233 -12.43 -15.84 12.66
CA ARG A 233 -11.63 -16.64 13.58
C ARG A 233 -11.59 -16.05 14.98
N HIS A 234 -11.48 -14.73 15.10
CA HIS A 234 -11.56 -14.03 16.38
C HIS A 234 -12.95 -14.17 17.00
N ARG A 235 -14.01 -14.00 16.20
CA ARG A 235 -15.39 -14.15 16.69
C ARG A 235 -15.68 -15.56 17.19
N MET A 236 -15.23 -16.59 16.48
CA MET A 236 -15.34 -18.00 16.89
C MET A 236 -14.73 -18.23 18.27
N LYS A 237 -13.51 -17.72 18.52
CA LYS A 237 -12.87 -17.83 19.84
C LYS A 237 -13.67 -17.15 20.94
N VAL A 238 -14.23 -15.97 20.66
CA VAL A 238 -15.07 -15.24 21.62
C VAL A 238 -16.35 -16.03 21.94
N LEU A 239 -16.99 -16.62 20.92
CA LEU A 239 -18.20 -17.42 21.08
C LEU A 239 -17.91 -18.73 21.85
N GLN A 240 -16.80 -19.40 21.56
CA GLN A 240 -16.33 -20.58 22.32
C GLN A 240 -16.14 -20.25 23.81
N ALA A 241 -15.43 -19.16 24.11
CA ALA A 241 -15.21 -18.74 25.50
C ALA A 241 -16.51 -18.42 26.24
N LYS A 242 -17.49 -17.81 25.56
CA LYS A 242 -18.81 -17.55 26.14
C LYS A 242 -19.57 -18.85 26.46
N MET A 243 -19.53 -19.84 25.58
CA MET A 243 -20.17 -21.15 25.83
C MET A 243 -19.54 -21.88 27.02
N SER A 244 -18.21 -21.91 27.10
CA SER A 244 -17.51 -22.55 28.23
C SER A 244 -17.83 -21.87 29.56
N ASN A 245 -17.94 -20.53 29.59
CA ASN A 245 -18.31 -19.81 30.81
C ASN A 245 -19.79 -20.02 31.20
N SER A 246 -20.70 -20.11 30.23
CA SER A 246 -22.11 -20.43 30.49
C SER A 246 -22.31 -21.86 30.99
N ALA A 247 -21.48 -22.81 30.57
CA ALA A 247 -21.55 -24.20 31.00
C ALA A 247 -20.99 -24.43 32.42
N ASN A 248 -20.11 -23.55 32.92
CA ASN A 248 -19.55 -23.62 34.28
C ASN A 248 -20.43 -22.90 35.34
N LEU A 249 -21.55 -22.31 34.93
CA LEU A 249 -22.51 -21.58 35.78
C LEU A 249 -23.82 -22.36 35.99
N LEU A 250 -23.90 -23.60 35.51
CA LEU A 250 -24.98 -24.58 35.72
C LEU A 250 -24.41 -25.79 36.46
#